data_AF-A0A9P0LEP7-F1
#
_entry.id   AF-A0A9P0LEP7-F1
#
_cell.length_a   1.000
_cell.length_b   1.000
_cell.length_c   1.000
_cell.angle_alpha   90.00
_cell.angle_beta   90.00
_cell.angle_gamma   90.00
#
_symmetry.space_group_name_H-M   'P 1'
#
loop_
_entity.id
_entity.type
_entity.pdbx_description
1 polymer ?
#
loop_
_entity_poly.entity_id
_entity_poly.type
_entity_poly.pdbx_seq_one_letter_code
_entity_poly.pdbx_strand_id
1 'polypeptide(L)'
;MALSKPVISALSFYFGQLFEHPVRTKAITCAIIATTGNLASQKISGSKALDFHSLLAYGIYGLVVGGTIPHYFYNFLDWAVPEDASFPIAKKLLLERLVYSPLYQAFTLYALARLEGKDHDGALEQLRHLYLPVLTTSWKYLTIIHLINLSFVPPMLRVLIINLMGFFWTIYIANQRRQQKEKEGKKK
;
A
#
# COMPACT_ATOMS: atom_id res chain seq x y z
N MET A 1 15.37 -20.05 16.18
CA MET A 1 15.21 -18.77 16.91
C MET A 1 13.75 -18.69 17.34
N ALA A 2 13.42 -19.02 18.59
CA ALA A 2 12.05 -19.01 19.07
C ALA A 2 11.59 -17.57 19.33
N LEU A 3 10.50 -17.14 18.71
CA LEU A 3 9.89 -15.83 19.02
C LEU A 3 9.48 -15.79 20.50
N SER A 4 9.66 -14.65 21.14
CA SER A 4 9.32 -14.49 22.56
C SER A 4 7.80 -14.67 22.78
N LYS A 5 7.43 -15.29 23.91
CA LYS A 5 6.02 -15.56 24.29
C LYS A 5 5.06 -14.36 24.14
N PRO A 6 5.43 -13.10 24.49
CA PRO A 6 4.53 -11.96 24.27
C PRO A 6 4.29 -11.66 22.78
N VAL A 7 5.29 -11.87 21.92
CA VAL A 7 5.14 -11.63 20.47
C VAL A 7 4.23 -12.69 19.86
N ILE A 8 4.33 -13.94 20.29
CA ILE A 8 3.42 -15.01 19.87
C ILE A 8 1.99 -14.69 20.30
N SER A 9 1.79 -14.23 21.54
CA SER A 9 0.46 -13.82 22.04
C SER A 9 -0.14 -12.66 21.24
N ALA A 10 0.64 -11.63 20.97
CA ALA A 10 0.22 -10.49 20.16
C ALA A 10 -0.11 -10.89 18.70
N LEU A 11 0.68 -11.79 18.11
CA LEU A 11 0.42 -12.33 16.77
C LEU A 11 -0.86 -13.16 16.74
N SER A 12 -1.08 -14.03 17.73
CA SER A 12 -2.31 -14.82 17.84
C SER A 12 -3.54 -13.93 18.00
N PHE A 13 -3.46 -12.86 18.79
CA PHE A 13 -4.53 -11.88 18.91
C PHE A 13 -4.79 -11.14 17.59
N TYR A 14 -3.74 -10.72 16.89
CA TYR A 14 -3.85 -10.09 15.57
C TYR A 14 -4.51 -11.03 14.55
N PHE A 15 -4.08 -12.30 14.48
CA PHE A 15 -4.71 -13.28 13.61
C PHE A 15 -6.17 -13.53 13.99
N GLY A 16 -6.49 -13.64 15.28
CA GLY A 16 -7.87 -13.74 15.77
C GLY A 16 -8.75 -12.58 15.28
N GLN A 17 -8.28 -11.34 15.43
CA GLN A 17 -8.99 -10.15 14.94
C GLN A 17 -9.04 -10.08 13.41
N LEU A 18 -8.04 -10.62 12.71
CA LEU A 18 -8.04 -10.71 11.25
C LEU A 18 -9.08 -11.71 10.73
N PHE A 19 -9.34 -12.80 11.48
CA PHE A 19 -10.36 -13.78 11.14
C PHE A 19 -11.77 -13.33 11.52
N GLU A 20 -11.96 -12.75 12.71
CA GLU A 20 -13.29 -12.30 13.18
C GLU A 20 -13.77 -11.04 12.45
N HIS A 21 -12.87 -10.08 12.20
CA HIS A 21 -13.19 -8.79 11.61
C HIS A 21 -12.19 -8.39 10.52
N PRO A 22 -12.14 -9.12 9.40
CA PRO A 22 -11.09 -8.99 8.38
C PRO A 22 -10.99 -7.57 7.80
N VAL A 23 -12.11 -6.91 7.55
CA VAL A 23 -12.12 -5.56 6.96
C VAL A 23 -11.60 -4.51 7.94
N ARG A 24 -12.06 -4.56 9.20
CA ARG A 24 -11.67 -3.58 10.24
C ARG A 24 -10.19 -3.70 10.57
N THR A 25 -9.72 -4.93 10.79
CA THR A 25 -8.32 -5.20 11.14
C THR A 25 -7.37 -4.81 10.01
N LYS A 26 -7.74 -5.09 8.75
CA LYS A 26 -6.97 -4.64 7.58
C LYS A 26 -6.96 -3.12 7.44
N ALA A 27 -8.12 -2.46 7.56
CA ALA A 27 -8.23 -1.00 7.50
C ALA A 27 -7.37 -0.29 8.56
N ILE A 28 -7.46 -0.72 9.82
CA ILE A 28 -6.67 -0.14 10.92
C ILE A 28 -5.18 -0.38 10.70
N THR A 29 -4.79 -1.59 10.30
CA THR A 29 -3.39 -1.93 10.02
C THR A 29 -2.84 -1.06 8.88
N CYS A 30 -3.60 -0.89 7.79
CA CYS A 30 -3.22 -0.04 6.67
C CYS A 30 -3.12 1.43 7.07
N ALA A 31 -4.03 1.94 7.90
CA ALA A 31 -3.97 3.31 8.42
C ALA A 31 -2.68 3.55 9.23
N ILE A 32 -2.33 2.61 10.12
CA ILE A 32 -1.11 2.70 10.94
C ILE A 32 0.15 2.63 10.06
N ILE A 33 0.20 1.70 9.11
CA ILE A 33 1.33 1.56 8.18
C ILE A 33 1.48 2.81 7.32
N ALA A 34 0.38 3.32 6.76
CA ALA A 34 0.39 4.50 5.90
C ALA A 34 0.84 5.75 6.65
N THR A 35 0.31 5.96 7.86
CA THR A 35 0.65 7.11 8.71
C THR A 35 2.10 7.05 9.17
N THR A 36 2.53 5.90 9.71
CA THR A 36 3.91 5.72 10.18
C THR A 36 4.90 5.80 9.02
N GLY A 37 4.55 5.26 7.84
CA GLY A 37 5.37 5.32 6.64
C GLY A 37 5.55 6.76 6.15
N ASN A 38 4.48 7.55 6.12
CA ASN A 38 4.59 8.96 5.80
C ASN A 38 5.44 9.71 6.83
N LEU A 39 5.23 9.46 8.14
CA LEU A 39 6.04 10.05 9.22
C LEU A 39 7.54 9.76 9.03
N ALA A 40 7.89 8.50 8.75
CA ALA A 40 9.26 8.08 8.50
C ALA A 40 9.83 8.78 7.27
N SER A 41 9.06 8.89 6.18
CA SER A 41 9.46 9.66 5.00
C SER A 41 9.77 11.12 5.35
N GLN A 42 8.95 11.79 6.17
CA GLN A 42 9.19 13.20 6.52
C GLN A 42 10.49 13.37 7.34
N LYS A 43 10.76 12.42 8.24
CA LYS A 43 11.99 12.40 9.04
C LYS A 43 13.23 12.15 8.18
N ILE A 44 13.17 11.19 7.26
CA ILE A 44 14.28 10.85 6.35
C ILE A 44 14.61 12.03 5.43
N SER A 45 13.60 12.76 4.97
CA SER A 45 13.78 13.95 4.14
C SER A 45 14.27 15.19 4.91
N GLY A 46 14.47 15.10 6.24
CA GLY A 46 14.97 16.21 7.05
C GLY A 46 14.04 17.43 7.11
N SER A 47 12.73 17.24 6.95
CA SER A 47 11.77 18.34 6.96
C SER A 47 11.74 19.02 8.33
N LYS A 48 11.92 20.35 8.36
CA LYS A 48 11.94 21.16 9.60
C LYS A 48 10.60 21.21 10.34
N ALA A 49 9.50 20.93 9.64
CA ALA A 49 8.15 20.87 10.19
C ALA A 49 7.45 19.58 9.74
N LEU A 50 6.69 18.98 10.66
CA LEU A 50 5.82 17.84 10.38
C LEU A 50 4.59 18.32 9.60
N ASP A 51 4.39 17.76 8.41
CA ASP A 51 3.18 17.96 7.62
C ASP A 51 2.06 17.05 8.17
N PHE A 52 1.33 17.58 9.15
CA PHE A 52 0.18 16.94 9.77
C PHE A 52 -0.96 16.69 8.77
N HIS A 53 -1.10 17.55 7.75
CA HIS A 53 -2.14 17.40 6.75
C HIS A 53 -1.89 16.17 5.88
N SER A 54 -0.64 15.98 5.44
CA SER A 54 -0.24 14.76 4.74
C SER A 54 -0.34 13.51 5.64
N LEU A 55 0.01 13.60 6.93
CA LEU A 55 -0.18 12.48 7.88
C LEU A 55 -1.65 12.06 7.98
N LEU A 56 -2.56 13.02 8.12
CA LEU A 56 -3.99 12.76 8.19
C LEU A 56 -4.53 12.19 6.87
N ALA A 57 -4.09 12.72 5.73
CA ALA A 57 -4.48 12.22 4.41
C ALA A 57 -4.10 10.74 4.23
N TYR A 58 -2.88 10.33 4.59
CA TYR A 58 -2.44 8.93 4.53
C TYR A 58 -3.17 8.04 5.55
N GLY A 59 -3.47 8.55 6.73
CA GLY A 59 -4.24 7.83 7.75
C GLY A 59 -5.69 7.56 7.30
N ILE A 60 -6.40 8.58 6.83
CA ILE A 60 -7.76 8.46 6.29
C ILE A 60 -7.77 7.54 5.07
N TYR A 61 -6.81 7.72 4.16
CA TYR A 61 -6.67 6.85 3.00
C TYR A 61 -6.46 5.39 3.39
N GLY A 62 -5.54 5.12 4.32
CA GLY A 62 -5.29 3.75 4.79
C GLY A 62 -6.51 3.11 5.44
N LEU A 63 -7.27 3.89 6.21
CA LEU A 63 -8.46 3.42 6.92
C LEU A 63 -9.65 3.16 5.98
N VAL A 64 -9.91 4.08 5.04
CA VAL A 64 -11.08 4.01 4.17
C VAL A 64 -10.82 3.16 2.94
N VAL A 65 -9.65 3.30 2.32
CA VAL A 65 -9.33 2.71 1.02
C VAL A 65 -8.37 1.54 1.16
N GLY A 66 -7.28 1.73 1.92
CA GLY A 66 -6.16 0.79 1.96
C GLY A 66 -6.53 -0.62 2.42
N GLY A 67 -7.52 -0.77 3.31
CA GLY A 67 -7.98 -2.08 3.78
C GLY A 67 -9.24 -2.62 3.09
N THR A 68 -10.13 -1.75 2.62
CA THR A 68 -11.47 -2.14 2.14
C THR A 68 -11.45 -2.52 0.66
N ILE A 69 -10.85 -1.68 -0.20
CA ILE A 69 -10.83 -1.88 -1.65
C ILE A 69 -10.07 -3.18 -2.00
N PRO A 70 -8.88 -3.45 -1.44
CA PRO A 70 -8.22 -4.72 -1.70
C PRO A 70 -9.04 -5.91 -1.23
N HIS A 71 -9.74 -5.82 -0.09
CA HIS A 71 -10.55 -6.93 0.41
C HIS A 71 -11.66 -7.32 -0.57
N TYR A 72 -12.44 -6.35 -1.05
CA TYR A 72 -13.49 -6.62 -2.04
C TYR A 72 -12.93 -7.05 -3.39
N PHE A 73 -11.79 -6.49 -3.81
CA PHE A 73 -11.15 -6.88 -5.06
C PHE A 73 -10.67 -8.34 -5.03
N TYR A 74 -10.02 -8.78 -3.95
CA TYR A 74 -9.57 -10.16 -3.83
C TYR A 74 -10.76 -11.13 -3.75
N ASN A 75 -11.84 -10.78 -3.03
CA ASN A 75 -13.06 -11.59 -3.04
C ASN A 75 -13.66 -11.71 -4.46
N PHE A 76 -13.68 -10.60 -5.22
CA PHE A 76 -14.12 -10.63 -6.62
C PHE A 76 -13.18 -11.46 -7.50
N LEU A 77 -11.87 -11.38 -7.28
CA LEU A 77 -10.88 -12.14 -8.02
C LEU A 77 -11.01 -13.66 -7.78
N ASP A 78 -11.27 -14.06 -6.54
CA ASP A 78 -11.50 -15.46 -6.18
C ASP A 78 -12.81 -16.00 -6.77
N TRP A 79 -13.84 -15.16 -6.88
CA TRP A 79 -15.07 -15.50 -7.59
C TRP A 79 -14.86 -15.58 -9.12
N ALA A 80 -14.12 -14.64 -9.70
CA ALA A 80 -13.88 -14.57 -11.15
C ALA A 80 -12.89 -15.62 -11.66
N VAL A 81 -11.96 -16.08 -10.81
CA VAL A 81 -11.00 -17.15 -11.13
C VAL A 81 -11.10 -18.26 -10.09
N PRO A 82 -12.00 -19.23 -10.32
CA PRO A 82 -12.13 -20.41 -9.48
C PRO A 82 -10.82 -21.22 -9.40
N GLU A 83 -10.62 -21.95 -8.30
CA GLU A 83 -9.39 -22.75 -8.08
C GLU A 83 -9.24 -23.92 -9.06
N ASP A 84 -10.36 -24.40 -9.63
CA ASP A 84 -10.43 -25.47 -10.63
C ASP A 84 -10.14 -24.98 -12.06
N ALA A 85 -10.00 -23.66 -12.28
CA ALA A 85 -9.67 -23.12 -13.59
C ALA A 85 -8.25 -23.51 -14.03
N SER A 86 -8.02 -23.72 -15.33
CA SER A 86 -6.67 -23.97 -15.85
C SER A 86 -5.74 -22.78 -15.57
N PHE A 87 -4.57 -23.06 -14.95
CA PHE A 87 -3.56 -22.10 -14.51
C PHE A 87 -4.13 -20.95 -13.64
N PRO A 88 -4.76 -21.26 -12.50
CA PRO A 88 -5.51 -20.28 -11.72
C PRO A 88 -4.59 -19.21 -11.12
N ILE A 89 -3.40 -19.61 -10.67
CA ILE A 89 -2.37 -18.71 -10.12
C ILE A 89 -1.91 -17.69 -11.18
N ALA A 90 -1.65 -18.16 -12.41
CA ALA A 90 -1.19 -17.27 -13.48
C ALA A 90 -2.27 -16.27 -13.89
N LYS A 91 -3.53 -16.70 -13.99
CA LYS A 91 -4.67 -15.82 -14.31
C LYS A 91 -4.91 -14.77 -13.22
N LYS A 92 -4.91 -15.19 -11.94
CA LYS A 92 -5.03 -14.28 -10.80
C LYS A 92 -3.90 -13.24 -10.79
N LEU A 93 -2.66 -13.67 -11.02
CA LEU A 93 -1.51 -12.78 -11.08
C LEU A 93 -1.57 -11.80 -12.26
N LEU A 94 -2.00 -12.25 -13.44
CA LEU A 94 -2.17 -11.37 -14.60
C LEU A 94 -3.25 -10.31 -14.35
N LEU A 95 -4.41 -10.70 -13.82
CA LEU A 95 -5.48 -9.76 -13.48
C LEU A 95 -5.03 -8.77 -12.39
N GLU A 96 -4.33 -9.25 -11.37
CA GLU A 96 -3.78 -8.39 -10.32
C GLU A 96 -2.77 -7.38 -10.91
N ARG A 97 -1.88 -7.81 -11.79
CA ARG A 97 -0.80 -6.95 -12.30
C ARG A 97 -1.25 -6.02 -13.42
N LEU A 98 -2.15 -6.46 -14.30
CA LEU A 98 -2.57 -5.71 -15.49
C LEU A 98 -3.82 -4.87 -15.27
N VAL A 99 -4.71 -5.27 -14.36
CA VAL A 99 -5.97 -4.56 -14.12
C VAL A 99 -5.93 -3.86 -12.78
N TYR A 100 -5.70 -4.61 -11.71
CA TYR A 100 -5.81 -4.07 -10.36
C TYR A 100 -4.71 -3.08 -10.04
N SER A 101 -3.45 -3.48 -10.21
CA SER A 101 -2.28 -2.66 -9.89
C SER A 101 -2.31 -1.28 -10.56
N PRO A 102 -2.56 -1.13 -11.88
CA PRO A 102 -2.64 0.18 -12.50
C PRO A 102 -3.82 1.01 -12.01
N LEU A 103 -5.03 0.43 -11.92
CA LEU A 103 -6.22 1.15 -11.46
C LEU A 103 -6.08 1.60 -10.01
N TYR A 104 -5.62 0.70 -9.13
CA TYR A 104 -5.41 0.98 -7.72
C TYR A 104 -4.30 2.03 -7.52
N GLN A 105 -3.20 1.96 -8.28
CA GLN A 105 -2.12 2.93 -8.19
C GLN A 105 -2.57 4.33 -8.66
N ALA A 106 -3.33 4.42 -9.75
CA ALA A 106 -3.88 5.67 -10.23
C ALA A 106 -4.84 6.28 -9.20
N PHE A 107 -5.75 5.47 -8.67
CA PHE A 107 -6.68 5.87 -7.64
C PHE A 107 -5.96 6.35 -6.37
N THR A 108 -4.91 5.63 -5.93
CA THR A 108 -4.10 5.99 -4.77
C THR A 108 -3.49 7.38 -4.92
N LEU A 109 -2.81 7.64 -6.05
CA LEU A 109 -2.14 8.92 -6.29
C LEU A 109 -3.14 10.08 -6.38
N TYR A 110 -4.28 9.85 -7.03
CA TYR A 110 -5.33 10.86 -7.15
C TYR A 110 -6.04 11.14 -5.82
N ALA A 111 -6.50 10.10 -5.12
CA ALA A 111 -7.20 10.23 -3.85
C ALA A 111 -6.31 10.91 -2.79
N LEU A 112 -5.04 10.50 -2.70
CA LEU A 112 -4.10 11.16 -1.79
C LEU A 112 -3.79 12.61 -2.19
N ALA A 113 -3.79 12.96 -3.47
CA ALA A 113 -3.62 14.36 -3.89
C ALA A 113 -4.81 15.22 -3.47
N ARG A 114 -6.03 14.70 -3.65
CA ARG A 114 -7.27 15.35 -3.22
C ARG A 114 -7.37 15.49 -1.70
N LEU A 115 -6.97 14.46 -0.95
CA LEU A 115 -6.95 14.48 0.52
C LEU A 115 -5.88 15.43 1.08
N GLU A 116 -4.82 15.70 0.32
CA GLU A 116 -3.81 16.73 0.66
C GLU A 116 -4.22 18.15 0.22
N GLY A 117 -5.46 18.31 -0.27
CA GLY A 117 -6.03 19.62 -0.61
C GLY A 117 -5.68 20.14 -2.00
N LYS A 118 -5.06 19.33 -2.88
CA LYS A 118 -4.86 19.75 -4.29
C LYS A 118 -6.20 19.82 -5.02
N ASP A 119 -6.35 20.81 -5.89
CA ASP A 119 -7.44 20.95 -6.85
C ASP A 119 -7.48 19.78 -7.85
N HIS A 120 -8.54 19.68 -8.66
CA HIS A 120 -8.71 18.55 -9.57
C HIS A 120 -7.60 18.51 -10.64
N ASP A 121 -7.30 19.66 -11.24
CA ASP A 121 -6.24 19.79 -12.24
C ASP A 121 -4.88 19.50 -11.63
N GLY A 122 -4.57 20.05 -10.46
CA GLY A 122 -3.32 19.75 -9.73
C GLY A 122 -3.18 18.27 -9.33
N ALA A 123 -4.29 17.58 -9.04
CA ALA A 123 -4.28 16.14 -8.76
C ALA A 123 -4.06 15.31 -10.04
N LEU A 124 -4.66 15.70 -11.17
CA LEU A 124 -4.46 15.05 -12.46
C LEU A 124 -3.03 15.25 -13.00
N GLU A 125 -2.47 16.44 -12.83
CA GLU A 125 -1.08 16.72 -13.21
C GLU A 125 -0.11 15.87 -12.37
N GLN A 126 -0.33 15.79 -11.07
CA GLN A 126 0.43 14.89 -10.18
C GLN A 126 0.33 13.44 -10.60
N LEU A 127 -0.88 12.99 -10.93
CA LEU A 127 -1.11 11.64 -11.42
C LEU A 127 -0.32 11.40 -12.71
N ARG A 128 -0.41 12.28 -13.71
CA ARG A 128 0.29 12.11 -15.00
C ARG A 128 1.81 12.01 -14.83
N HIS A 129 2.39 12.80 -13.92
CA HIS A 129 3.84 12.78 -13.68
C HIS A 129 4.31 11.55 -12.90
N LEU A 130 3.56 11.10 -11.90
CA LEU A 130 4.00 10.01 -11.01
C LEU A 130 3.50 8.64 -11.43
N TYR A 131 2.44 8.55 -12.24
CA TYR A 131 1.77 7.29 -12.51
C TYR A 131 2.70 6.27 -13.16
N LEU A 132 3.30 6.60 -14.31
CA LEU A 132 4.22 5.68 -15.00
C LEU A 132 5.46 5.31 -14.17
N PRO A 133 6.23 6.25 -13.57
CA PRO A 133 7.41 5.88 -12.80
C PRO A 133 7.07 5.05 -11.55
N VAL A 134 5.96 5.36 -10.87
CA VAL A 134 5.55 4.57 -9.69
C VAL A 134 5.01 3.21 -10.10
N LEU A 135 4.24 3.11 -11.19
CA LEU A 135 3.69 1.83 -11.68
C LEU A 135 4.80 0.87 -12.15
N THR A 136 5.73 1.36 -12.97
CA THR A 136 6.87 0.56 -13.46
C THR A 136 7.76 0.08 -12.31
N THR A 137 8.03 0.96 -11.34
CA THR A 137 8.75 0.59 -10.11
C THR A 137 7.98 -0.46 -9.32
N SER A 138 6.66 -0.30 -9.18
CA SER A 138 5.79 -1.24 -8.49
C SER A 138 5.87 -2.63 -9.11
N TRP A 139 5.75 -2.72 -10.44
CA TRP A 139 5.87 -3.98 -11.15
C TRP A 139 7.24 -4.63 -10.98
N LYS A 140 8.33 -3.87 -11.10
CA LYS A 140 9.68 -4.45 -10.98
C LYS A 140 9.96 -4.91 -9.55
N TYR A 141 9.82 -4.03 -8.57
CA TYR A 141 10.25 -4.31 -7.20
C TYR A 141 9.23 -5.16 -6.44
N LEU A 142 7.94 -4.83 -6.49
CA LEU A 142 6.96 -5.60 -5.72
C LEU A 142 6.80 -7.02 -6.26
N THR A 143 6.93 -7.24 -7.58
CA THR A 143 6.85 -8.61 -8.12
C THR A 143 8.03 -9.45 -7.68
N ILE A 144 9.26 -8.92 -7.77
CA ILE A 144 10.47 -9.65 -7.34
C ILE A 144 10.37 -10.00 -5.85
N ILE A 145 10.00 -9.04 -5.00
CA ILE A 145 9.94 -9.30 -3.56
C ILE A 145 8.76 -10.21 -3.21
N HIS A 146 7.64 -10.12 -3.91
CA HIS A 146 6.52 -11.05 -3.74
C HIS A 146 6.89 -12.49 -4.12
N LEU A 147 7.66 -12.68 -5.20
CA LEU A 147 8.19 -14.00 -5.58
C LEU A 147 9.13 -14.55 -4.51
N ILE A 148 10.04 -13.73 -3.98
CA ILE A 148 10.93 -14.13 -2.88
C ILE A 148 10.12 -14.51 -1.63
N ASN A 149 9.07 -13.73 -1.31
CA ASN A 149 8.18 -13.99 -0.18
C ASN A 149 7.49 -15.36 -0.31
N LEU A 150 6.93 -15.65 -1.48
CA LEU A 150 6.26 -16.93 -1.70
C LEU A 150 7.24 -18.12 -1.67
N SER A 151 8.46 -17.93 -2.18
CA SER A 151 9.45 -18.99 -2.34
C SER A 151 10.20 -19.32 -1.04
N PHE A 152 10.57 -18.31 -0.25
CA PHE A 152 11.47 -18.49 0.91
C PHE A 152 10.80 -18.26 2.26
N VAL A 153 9.66 -17.55 2.31
CA VAL A 153 9.04 -17.16 3.59
C VAL A 153 7.93 -18.15 3.97
N PRO A 154 7.98 -18.74 5.19
CA PRO A 154 6.93 -19.61 5.71
C PRO A 154 5.56 -18.91 5.73
N PRO A 155 4.45 -19.61 5.45
CA PRO A 155 3.11 -19.02 5.36
C PRO A 155 2.73 -18.08 6.50
N MET A 156 3.12 -18.43 7.74
CA MET A 156 2.84 -17.66 8.95
C MET A 156 3.51 -16.28 8.97
N LEU A 157 4.67 -16.13 8.30
CA LEU A 157 5.44 -14.88 8.26
C LEU A 157 5.17 -14.03 7.00
N ARG A 158 4.46 -14.58 6.01
CA ARG A 158 4.22 -13.89 4.73
C ARG A 158 3.49 -12.56 4.91
N VAL A 159 2.47 -12.54 5.78
CA VAL A 159 1.68 -11.33 6.09
C VAL A 159 2.55 -10.24 6.72
N LEU A 160 3.47 -10.60 7.62
CA LEU A 160 4.40 -9.67 8.24
C LEU A 160 5.35 -9.03 7.21
N ILE A 161 5.95 -9.85 6.34
CA ILE A 161 6.83 -9.33 5.29
C ILE A 161 6.05 -8.46 4.30
N ILE A 162 4.82 -8.82 3.95
CA ILE A 162 3.96 -7.98 3.09
C ILE A 162 3.64 -6.63 3.73
N ASN A 163 3.31 -6.61 5.02
CA ASN A 163 3.06 -5.38 5.76
C ASN A 163 4.32 -4.51 5.84
N LEU A 164 5.51 -5.11 6.07
CA LEU A 164 6.79 -4.40 6.05
C LEU A 164 7.11 -3.83 4.67
N MET A 165 6.89 -4.60 3.60
CA MET A 165 7.03 -4.09 2.23
C MET A 165 6.08 -2.91 1.98
N GLY A 166 4.83 -3.01 2.42
CA GLY A 166 3.85 -1.93 2.31
C GLY A 166 4.29 -0.66 3.03
N PHE A 167 4.98 -0.79 4.16
CA PHE A 167 5.59 0.34 4.88
C PHE A 167 6.68 1.03 4.04
N PHE A 168 7.63 0.27 3.49
CA PHE A 168 8.68 0.84 2.62
C PHE A 168 8.11 1.44 1.34
N TRP A 169 7.10 0.80 0.76
CA TRP A 169 6.39 1.31 -0.42
C TRP A 169 5.69 2.64 -0.13
N THR A 170 5.07 2.77 1.03
CA THR A 170 4.46 4.02 1.49
C THR A 170 5.51 5.12 1.62
N ILE A 171 6.68 4.83 2.22
CA ILE A 171 7.79 5.78 2.30
C ILE A 171 8.22 6.24 0.90
N TYR A 172 8.36 5.29 -0.04
CA TYR A 172 8.74 5.60 -1.41
C TYR A 172 7.73 6.52 -2.11
N ILE A 173 6.43 6.20 -2.05
CA ILE A 173 5.37 7.04 -2.64
C ILE A 173 5.36 8.42 -1.99
N ALA A 174 5.43 8.49 -0.66
CA ALA A 174 5.45 9.77 0.07
C ALA A 174 6.63 10.65 -0.35
N ASN A 175 7.82 10.04 -0.51
CA ASN A 175 9.01 10.76 -0.95
C ASN A 175 8.91 11.22 -2.42
N GLN A 176 8.43 10.37 -3.34
CA GLN A 176 8.24 10.76 -4.74
C GLN A 176 7.25 11.92 -4.89
N ARG A 177 6.12 11.86 -4.17
CA ARG A 177 5.11 12.93 -4.18
C ARG A 177 5.66 14.23 -3.61
N ARG A 178 6.46 14.15 -2.55
CA ARG A 178 7.13 15.33 -1.96
C ARG A 178 8.13 15.97 -2.92
N GLN A 179 8.99 15.17 -3.56
CA GLN A 179 9.95 15.68 -4.54
C GLN A 179 9.27 16.36 -5.72
N GLN A 180 8.11 15.88 -6.16
CA GLN A 180 7.33 16.58 -7.17
C GLN A 180 6.80 17.93 -6.65
N LYS A 181 6.22 17.95 -5.44
CA LYS A 181 5.70 19.18 -4.82
C LYS A 181 6.79 20.26 -4.68
N GLU A 182 8.02 19.86 -4.34
CA GLU A 182 9.18 20.76 -4.28
C GLU A 182 9.60 21.29 -5.67
N LYS A 183 9.54 20.45 -6.71
CA LYS A 183 9.84 20.87 -8.09
C LYS A 183 8.80 21.84 -8.64
N GLU A 184 7.52 21.64 -8.30
CA GLU A 184 6.42 22.56 -8.64
C GLU A 184 6.59 23.91 -7.93
N GLY A 185 6.93 23.89 -6.63
CA GLY A 185 7.15 25.10 -5.84
C GLY A 185 8.37 25.93 -6.25
N LYS A 186 9.39 25.32 -6.88
CA LYS A 186 10.55 26.04 -7.45
C LYS A 186 10.30 26.64 -8.84
N LYS A 187 9.22 26.22 -9.52
CA LYS A 187 8.83 26.71 -10.85
C LYS A 187 7.86 27.90 -10.81
N LYS A 188 7.26 28.18 -9.65
CA LYS A 188 6.44 29.37 -9.39
C LYS A 188 7.28 30.46 -8.75
#